data_AF-A0A8C6NFJ2-F1
#
_entry.id   AF-A0A8C6NFJ2-F1
#
_cell.length_a   1.000
_cell.length_b   1.000
_cell.length_c   1.000
_cell.angle_alpha   90.00
_cell.angle_beta   90.00
_cell.angle_gamma   90.00
#
_symmetry.space_group_name_H-M   'P 1'
#
loop_
_entity.id
_entity.type
_entity.pdbx_description
1 polymer ?
#
loop_
_entity_poly.entity_id
_entity_poly.type
_entity_poly.pdbx_seq_one_letter_code
_entity_poly.pdbx_strand_id
1 'polypeptide(L)'
;MSSYLAQEVHLARRYEEILSQRSELLQQMETYLGDKKTKKTWQTQAADAAHKRNATLLNDIEAAEKKLQERVHLHPHPDTVKLETLYWASVKDSLPKWEEFLLGRTEVPIGFKKTKTAKQNISYTEDSQK
;
A
#
# COMPACT_ATOMS: atom_id res chain seq x y z
N MET A 1 -10.04 -32.50 -79.28
CA MET A 1 -11.03 -32.32 -78.20
C MET A 1 -10.49 -32.59 -76.80
N SER A 2 -9.53 -33.50 -76.60
CA SER A 2 -8.98 -33.85 -75.27
C SER A 2 -8.34 -32.67 -74.48
N SER A 3 -7.69 -31.72 -75.16
CA SER A 3 -7.05 -30.56 -74.51
C SER A 3 -8.01 -29.59 -73.81
N TYR A 4 -9.22 -29.39 -74.36
CA TYR A 4 -10.21 -28.48 -73.79
C TYR A 4 -10.82 -29.06 -72.52
N LEU A 5 -11.16 -30.35 -72.55
CA LEU A 5 -11.67 -31.07 -71.39
C LEU A 5 -10.69 -31.07 -70.21
N ALA A 6 -9.40 -31.26 -70.47
CA ALA A 6 -8.37 -31.19 -69.44
C ALA A 6 -8.33 -29.79 -68.78
N GLN A 7 -8.46 -28.72 -69.58
CA GLN A 7 -8.47 -27.36 -69.09
C GLN A 7 -9.69 -27.05 -68.21
N GLU A 8 -10.89 -27.51 -68.60
CA GLU A 8 -12.11 -27.35 -67.80
C GLU A 8 -12.02 -28.08 -66.45
N VAL A 9 -11.45 -29.30 -66.44
CA VAL A 9 -11.22 -30.05 -65.20
C VAL A 9 -10.24 -29.32 -64.27
N HIS A 10 -9.17 -28.75 -64.83
CA HIS A 10 -8.24 -27.93 -64.06
C HIS A 10 -8.89 -26.67 -63.49
N LEU A 11 -9.74 -26.00 -64.28
CA LEU A 11 -10.45 -24.80 -63.85
C LEU A 11 -11.46 -25.12 -62.74
N ALA A 12 -12.23 -26.20 -62.88
CA ALA A 12 -13.16 -26.67 -61.84
C ALA A 12 -12.44 -26.98 -60.53
N ARG A 13 -11.27 -27.65 -60.58
CA ARG A 13 -10.47 -27.91 -59.37
C ARG A 13 -10.02 -26.62 -58.69
N ARG A 14 -9.56 -25.64 -59.47
CA ARG A 14 -9.16 -24.31 -58.94
C ARG A 14 -10.34 -23.58 -58.33
N TYR A 15 -11.52 -23.69 -58.94
CA TYR A 15 -12.73 -23.07 -58.42
C TYR A 15 -13.15 -23.67 -57.07
N GLU A 16 -13.14 -25.00 -56.95
CA GLU A 16 -13.42 -25.69 -55.68
C GLU A 16 -12.43 -25.30 -54.58
N GLU A 17 -11.15 -25.16 -54.93
CA GLU A 17 -10.11 -24.70 -53.99
C GLU A 17 -10.38 -23.26 -53.51
N ILE A 18 -10.75 -22.35 -54.42
CA ILE A 18 -11.14 -20.98 -54.06
C ILE A 18 -12.38 -20.97 -53.16
N LEU A 19 -13.38 -21.80 -53.47
CA LEU A 19 -14.59 -21.91 -52.64
C LEU A 19 -14.28 -22.46 -51.25
N SER A 20 -13.43 -23.47 -51.16
CA SER A 20 -12.97 -24.04 -49.88
C SER A 20 -12.24 -22.99 -49.05
N GLN A 21 -11.27 -22.28 -49.62
CA GLN A 21 -10.55 -21.20 -48.92
C GLN A 21 -11.49 -20.09 -48.45
N ARG A 22 -12.47 -19.69 -49.29
CA ARG A 22 -13.47 -18.69 -48.92
C ARG A 22 -14.33 -19.16 -47.75
N SER A 23 -14.76 -20.42 -47.74
CA SER A 23 -15.55 -20.97 -46.64
C SER A 23 -14.77 -20.99 -45.32
N GLU A 24 -13.49 -21.37 -45.36
CA GLU A 24 -12.64 -21.38 -44.18
C GLU A 24 -12.43 -19.97 -43.62
N LEU A 25 -12.12 -19.01 -44.48
CA LEU A 25 -11.94 -17.62 -44.08
C LEU A 25 -13.22 -17.04 -43.45
N LEU A 26 -14.39 -17.32 -44.04
CA LEU A 26 -15.68 -16.87 -43.49
C LEU A 26 -15.92 -17.47 -42.10
N GLN A 27 -15.62 -18.76 -41.90
CA GLN A 27 -15.74 -19.41 -40.59
C GLN A 27 -14.77 -18.79 -39.56
N GLN A 28 -13.54 -18.49 -39.96
CA GLN A 28 -12.56 -17.82 -39.09
C GLN A 28 -13.01 -16.40 -38.72
N MET A 29 -13.60 -15.66 -39.66
CA MET A 29 -14.12 -14.32 -39.40
C MET A 29 -15.33 -14.36 -38.44
N GLU A 30 -16.24 -15.32 -38.61
CA GLU A 30 -17.40 -15.48 -37.73
C GLU A 30 -16.99 -15.84 -36.30
N THR A 31 -16.09 -16.81 -36.15
CA THR A 31 -15.55 -17.21 -34.84
C THR A 31 -14.83 -16.06 -34.15
N TYR A 32 -13.96 -15.33 -34.87
CA TYR A 32 -13.27 -14.16 -34.33
C TYR A 32 -14.23 -13.07 -33.82
N LEU A 33 -15.30 -12.78 -34.59
CA LEU A 33 -16.32 -11.81 -34.17
C LEU A 33 -17.09 -12.30 -32.93
N GLY A 34 -17.42 -13.59 -32.87
CA GLY A 34 -18.03 -14.23 -31.71
C GLY A 34 -17.18 -14.07 -30.45
N ASP A 35 -15.90 -14.45 -30.53
CA ASP A 35 -14.94 -14.37 -29.43
C ASP A 35 -14.69 -12.93 -28.97
N LYS A 36 -14.60 -11.99 -29.91
CA LYS A 36 -14.46 -10.57 -29.59
C LYS A 36 -15.67 -10.05 -28.82
N LYS A 37 -16.88 -10.48 -29.20
CA LYS A 37 -18.12 -10.10 -28.53
C LYS A 37 -18.18 -10.68 -27.11
N THR A 38 -17.89 -11.98 -26.95
CA THR A 38 -17.90 -12.64 -25.63
C THR A 38 -16.84 -12.05 -24.70
N LYS A 39 -15.64 -11.77 -25.20
CA LYS A 39 -14.58 -11.12 -24.42
C LYS A 39 -15.01 -9.74 -23.93
N LYS A 40 -15.65 -8.94 -24.80
CA LYS A 40 -16.17 -7.61 -24.42
C LYS A 40 -17.24 -7.72 -23.34
N THR A 41 -18.18 -8.66 -23.45
CA THR A 41 -19.23 -8.85 -22.44
C THR A 41 -18.66 -9.29 -21.09
N TRP A 42 -17.69 -10.21 -21.08
CA TRP A 42 -17.01 -10.63 -19.85
C TRP A 42 -16.27 -9.47 -19.18
N GLN A 43 -15.59 -8.63 -19.96
CA GLN A 43 -14.89 -7.45 -19.45
C GLN A 43 -15.86 -6.43 -18.85
N THR A 44 -16.98 -6.12 -19.52
CA THR A 44 -18.00 -5.20 -18.98
C THR A 44 -18.59 -5.75 -17.69
N GLN A 45 -18.93 -7.04 -17.64
CA GLN A 45 -19.47 -7.66 -16.43
C GLN A 45 -18.47 -7.62 -15.26
N ALA A 46 -17.19 -7.88 -15.52
CA ALA A 46 -16.15 -7.80 -14.51
C ALA A 46 -15.96 -6.36 -14.01
N ALA A 47 -16.00 -5.37 -14.91
CA ALA A 47 -15.93 -3.96 -14.55
C ALA A 47 -17.14 -3.53 -13.71
N ASP A 48 -18.36 -3.93 -14.09
CA ASP A 48 -19.58 -3.62 -13.33
C ASP A 48 -19.57 -4.26 -11.94
N ALA A 49 -19.11 -5.51 -11.83
CA ALA A 49 -18.98 -6.20 -10.55
C ALA A 49 -17.94 -5.51 -9.65
N ALA A 50 -16.79 -5.12 -10.22
CA ALA A 50 -15.76 -4.35 -9.50
C ALA A 50 -16.29 -2.98 -9.07
N HIS A 51 -17.05 -2.29 -9.93
CA HIS A 51 -17.63 -0.99 -9.63
C HIS A 51 -18.62 -1.07 -8.47
N LYS A 52 -19.52 -2.08 -8.47
CA LYS A 52 -20.45 -2.32 -7.35
C LYS A 52 -19.71 -2.59 -6.05
N ARG A 53 -18.69 -3.46 -6.07
CA ARG A 53 -17.86 -3.75 -4.89
C ARG A 53 -17.17 -2.48 -4.38
N ASN A 54 -16.60 -1.69 -5.27
CA ASN A 54 -15.90 -0.46 -4.89
C ASN A 54 -16.86 0.58 -4.29
N ALA A 55 -18.09 0.68 -4.81
CA ALA A 55 -19.10 1.57 -4.25
C ALA A 55 -19.52 1.17 -2.82
N THR A 56 -19.64 -0.14 -2.54
CA THR A 56 -19.89 -0.63 -1.18
C THR A 56 -18.72 -0.32 -0.25
N LEU A 57 -17.50 -0.65 -0.68
CA LEU A 57 -16.29 -0.39 0.12
C LEU A 57 -16.12 1.10 0.44
N LEU A 58 -16.41 1.97 -0.52
CA LEU A 58 -16.32 3.41 -0.32
C LEU A 58 -17.31 3.89 0.74
N ASN A 59 -18.55 3.41 0.71
CA ASN A 59 -19.55 3.69 1.75
C ASN A 59 -19.09 3.20 3.13
N ASP A 60 -18.54 1.99 3.20
CA ASP A 60 -18.05 1.42 4.47
C ASP A 60 -16.90 2.25 5.06
N ILE A 61 -15.99 2.72 4.19
CA ILE A 61 -14.88 3.61 4.57
C ILE A 61 -15.41 4.95 5.06
N GLU A 62 -16.36 5.57 4.34
CA GLU A 62 -16.95 6.85 4.75
C GLU A 62 -17.69 6.72 6.09
N ALA A 63 -18.41 5.62 6.32
CA ALA A 63 -19.07 5.35 7.59
C ALA A 63 -18.05 5.16 8.74
N ALA A 64 -16.95 4.45 8.47
CA ALA A 64 -15.87 4.27 9.44
C ALA A 64 -15.17 5.59 9.76
N GLU A 65 -14.94 6.45 8.76
CA GLU A 65 -14.36 7.78 8.92
C GLU A 65 -15.26 8.67 9.79
N LYS A 66 -16.56 8.76 9.49
CA LYS A 66 -17.50 9.56 10.31
C LYS A 66 -17.50 9.09 11.76
N LYS A 67 -17.54 7.79 12.00
CA LYS A 67 -17.48 7.21 13.35
C LYS A 67 -16.16 7.53 14.07
N LEU A 68 -15.05 7.56 13.34
CA LEU A 68 -13.75 7.95 13.91
C LEU A 68 -13.74 9.45 14.21
N GLN A 69 -14.24 10.28 13.30
CA GLN A 69 -14.31 11.73 13.49
C GLN A 69 -15.17 12.09 14.70
N GLU A 70 -16.33 11.44 14.87
CA GLU A 70 -17.15 11.55 16.08
C GLU A 70 -16.34 11.24 17.35
N ARG A 71 -15.51 10.18 17.33
CA ARG A 71 -14.65 9.82 18.46
C ARG A 71 -13.50 10.78 18.71
N VAL A 72 -12.94 11.38 17.66
CA VAL A 72 -11.87 12.39 17.78
C VAL A 72 -12.40 13.69 18.37
N HIS A 73 -13.66 14.04 18.05
CA HIS A 73 -14.34 15.18 18.67
C HIS A 73 -14.76 14.92 20.12
N LEU A 74 -14.79 13.65 20.57
CA LEU A 74 -14.91 13.34 21.98
C LEU A 74 -13.59 13.65 22.69
N HIS A 75 -13.69 14.15 23.92
CA HIS A 75 -12.54 14.48 24.75
C HIS A 75 -11.52 13.33 24.81
N PRO A 76 -10.22 13.63 25.01
CA PRO A 76 -9.21 12.61 25.27
C PRO A 76 -9.68 11.65 26.36
N HIS A 77 -9.29 10.38 26.25
CA HIS A 77 -9.67 9.36 27.22
C HIS A 77 -9.38 9.83 28.66
N PRO A 78 -10.26 9.55 29.64
CA PRO A 78 -10.09 10.04 31.02
C PRO A 78 -8.73 9.74 31.63
N ASP A 79 -8.14 8.59 31.30
CA ASP A 79 -6.78 8.23 31.73
C ASP A 79 -5.71 9.16 31.16
N THR A 80 -5.86 9.60 29.89
CA THR A 80 -4.96 10.56 29.25
C THR A 80 -5.04 11.90 29.96
N VAL A 81 -6.27 12.36 30.27
CA VAL A 81 -6.50 13.61 31.01
C VAL A 81 -5.94 13.52 32.43
N LYS A 82 -6.14 12.39 33.11
CA LYS A 82 -5.60 12.14 34.46
C LYS A 82 -4.07 12.13 34.45
N LEU A 83 -3.46 11.47 33.47
CA LEU A 83 -2.01 11.44 33.32
C LEU A 83 -1.43 12.83 33.05
N GLU A 84 -2.05 13.59 32.15
CA GLU A 84 -1.66 14.97 31.86
C GLU A 84 -1.75 15.85 33.13
N THR A 85 -2.83 15.71 33.89
CA THR A 85 -3.03 16.44 35.16
C THR A 85 -1.93 16.10 36.16
N LEU A 86 -1.63 14.82 36.35
CA LEU A 86 -0.57 14.36 37.27
C LEU A 86 0.82 14.81 36.79
N TYR A 87 1.07 14.78 35.49
CA TYR A 87 2.31 15.26 34.90
C TYR A 87 2.53 16.74 35.18
N TRP A 88 1.54 17.60 34.87
CA TRP A 88 1.67 19.03 35.11
C TRP A 88 1.76 19.38 36.60
N ALA A 89 1.07 18.63 37.48
CA ALA A 89 1.25 18.76 38.93
C ALA A 89 2.70 18.43 39.34
N SER A 90 3.25 17.32 38.84
CA SER A 90 4.64 16.92 39.12
C SER A 90 5.66 17.94 38.60
N VAL A 91 5.43 18.49 37.40
CA VAL A 91 6.26 19.57 36.84
C VAL A 91 6.21 20.79 37.76
N LYS A 92 5.01 21.23 38.17
CA LYS A 92 4.84 22.39 39.06
C LYS A 92 5.52 22.21 40.41
N ASP A 93 5.49 21.00 40.97
CA ASP A 93 6.16 20.67 42.23
C ASP A 93 7.68 20.57 42.11
N SER A 94 8.17 20.27 40.91
CA SER A 94 9.61 20.09 40.65
C SER A 94 10.27 21.39 40.19
N LEU A 95 9.54 22.28 39.54
CA LEU A 95 10.06 23.49 38.90
C LEU A 95 10.83 24.40 39.87
N PRO A 96 10.38 24.67 41.12
CA PRO A 96 11.16 25.47 42.07
C PRO A 96 12.49 24.83 42.45
N LYS A 97 12.54 23.50 42.58
CA LYS A 97 13.77 22.76 42.92
C LYS A 97 14.80 22.86 41.79
N TRP A 98 14.32 22.84 40.55
CA TRP A 98 15.15 23.07 39.37
C TRP A 98 15.62 24.52 39.28
N GLU A 99 14.77 25.49 39.60
CA GLU A 99 15.13 26.91 39.63
C GLU A 99 16.26 27.19 40.63
N GLU A 100 16.14 26.70 41.87
CA GLU A 100 17.19 26.87 42.89
C GLU A 100 18.53 26.23 42.47
N PHE A 101 18.48 25.07 41.84
CA PHE A 101 19.67 24.39 41.33
C PHE A 101 20.33 25.17 40.19
N LEU A 102 19.54 25.64 39.22
CA LEU A 102 20.04 26.43 38.08
C LEU A 102 20.63 27.77 38.53
N LEU A 103 20.15 28.32 39.64
CA LEU A 103 20.70 29.52 40.28
C LEU A 103 21.93 29.23 41.16
N GLY A 104 22.38 27.97 41.24
CA GLY A 104 23.55 27.55 42.03
C GLY A 104 23.32 27.59 43.54
N ARG A 105 22.05 27.66 44.00
CA ARG A 105 21.69 27.75 45.41
C ARG A 105 21.53 26.39 46.08
N THR A 106 21.34 25.34 45.29
CA THR A 106 21.16 23.95 45.76
C THR A 106 21.94 22.95 44.91
N GLU A 107 22.07 21.73 45.42
CA GLU A 107 22.65 20.59 44.69
C GLU A 107 21.67 20.02 43.66
N VAL A 108 22.14 19.08 42.83
CA VAL A 108 21.38 18.55 41.69
C VAL A 108 20.03 17.95 42.14
N PRO A 109 18.90 18.36 41.54
CA PRO A 109 17.58 17.95 41.99
C PRO A 109 17.27 16.47 41.71
N ILE A 110 16.23 15.97 42.38
CA ILE A 110 15.74 14.59 42.32
C ILE A 110 15.44 14.19 40.86
N GLY A 111 16.02 13.05 40.45
CA GLY A 111 15.85 12.47 39.11
C GLY A 111 17.13 12.49 38.26
N PHE A 112 18.12 13.32 38.61
CA PHE A 112 19.38 13.37 37.87
C PHE A 112 20.35 12.27 38.34
N LYS A 113 20.27 11.09 37.73
CA LYS A 113 21.32 10.07 37.89
C LYS A 113 22.52 10.49 37.04
N LYS A 114 23.57 11.03 37.68
CA LYS A 114 24.90 11.13 37.03
C LYS A 114 25.30 9.71 36.59
N THR A 115 25.23 9.42 35.30
CA THR A 115 25.91 8.26 34.74
C THR A 115 27.39 8.46 35.05
N LYS A 116 27.93 7.61 35.92
CA LYS A 116 29.34 7.69 36.33
C LYS A 116 30.18 7.60 35.07
N THR A 117 30.87 8.69 34.73
CA THR A 117 31.94 8.69 33.74
C THR A 117 32.95 7.64 34.18
N ALA A 118 33.05 6.54 33.43
CA ALA A 118 34.09 5.55 33.62
C ALA A 118 35.43 6.26 33.41
N LYS A 119 36.18 6.44 34.51
CA LYS A 119 37.57 6.87 34.45
C LYS A 119 38.34 5.83 33.64
N GLN A 120 38.64 6.15 32.39
CA GLN A 120 39.66 5.44 31.62
C GLN A 120 41.01 5.75 32.26
N ASN A 121 41.43 4.88 33.19
CA ASN A 121 42.84 4.83 33.61
C ASN A 121 43.60 4.13 32.49
N ILE A 122 44.25 4.91 31.62
CA ILE A 122 45.31 4.40 30.75
C ILE A 122 46.61 4.64 31.52
N SER A 123 47.07 3.62 32.24
CA SER A 123 48.45 3.56 32.75
C SER A 123 49.36 3.13 31.60
N TYR A 124 50.18 4.03 31.09
CA TYR A 124 51.34 3.67 30.28
C TYR A 124 52.46 3.26 31.24
N THR A 125 52.84 1.99 31.21
CA THR A 125 54.09 1.49 31.79
C THR A 125 55.25 1.94 30.90
N GLU A 126 56.13 2.78 31.47
CA GLU A 126 57.45 3.05 30.93
C GLU A 126 58.33 1.81 31.16
N ASP A 127 58.57 1.02 30.11
CA ASP A 127 59.67 0.07 30.10
C ASP A 127 60.93 0.77 29.58
N SER A 128 61.84 1.06 30.51
CA SER A 128 63.25 1.30 30.26
C SER A 128 64.06 0.15 30.85
N GLN A 129 64.64 -0.70 29.99
CA GLN A 129 65.85 -1.50 30.24
C GLN A 129 66.29 -2.08 28.88
N LYS A 130 67.32 -1.52 28.22
CA LYS A 130 68.76 -1.78 28.37
C LYS A 130 69.17 -3.22 28.07
#